data_AF-A0A8J2EAK0-F1
#
_entry.id   AF-A0A8J2EAK0-F1
#
_cell.length_a   1.000
_cell.length_b   1.000
_cell.length_c   1.000
_cell.angle_alpha   90.00
_cell.angle_beta   90.00
_cell.angle_gamma   90.00
#
_symmetry.space_group_name_H-M   'P 1'
#
loop_
_entity.id
_entity.type
_entity.pdbx_description
1 polymer ?
#
loop_
_entity_poly.entity_id
_entity_poly.type
_entity_poly.pdbx_seq_one_letter_code
_entity_poly.pdbx_strand_id
1 'polypeptide(L)'
;MSLFQNLDDWSFDVFALDEVAQGSPLKCIGYYLLNRHGLIRKFKIPPQTLENFLTRIEEGYCHHKNPYHNNLHATDVAQTMHYILYKTGFMNWLTELEIFAAFIAAIIHDYEHTGTTNNFHVMAGSDTALLYNDRAVLENHHVSATFR
;
A
#
# COMPACT_ATOMS: atom_id res chain seq x y z
N MET A 1 10.37 -22.09 2.13
CA MET A 1 9.48 -21.53 3.17
C MET A 1 8.20 -21.04 2.49
N SER A 2 7.07 -21.08 3.18
CA SER A 2 5.81 -20.52 2.66
C SER A 2 5.98 -18.99 2.55
N LEU A 3 5.64 -18.40 1.40
CA LEU A 3 5.78 -16.96 1.13
C LEU A 3 5.07 -16.08 2.19
N PHE A 4 4.04 -16.60 2.83
CA PHE A 4 3.19 -15.88 3.79
C PHE A 4 3.18 -16.52 5.18
N GLN A 5 4.31 -17.12 5.59
CA GLN A 5 4.45 -17.65 6.94
C GLN A 5 4.23 -16.52 7.97
N ASN A 6 3.42 -16.79 9.00
CA ASN A 6 3.07 -15.84 10.07
C ASN A 6 2.38 -14.55 9.62
N LEU A 7 1.72 -14.54 8.45
CA LEU A 7 1.02 -13.34 7.94
C LEU A 7 -0.04 -12.78 8.91
N ASP A 8 -0.64 -13.63 9.74
CA ASP A 8 -1.62 -13.19 10.74
C ASP A 8 -0.99 -12.65 12.01
N ASP A 9 0.32 -12.75 12.18
CA ASP A 9 1.01 -12.45 13.42
C ASP A 9 1.84 -11.18 13.30
N TRP A 10 2.10 -10.55 14.45
CA TRP A 10 2.90 -9.32 14.54
C TRP A 10 4.37 -9.58 14.17
N SER A 11 4.81 -10.82 14.33
CA SER A 11 6.15 -11.28 13.98
C SER A 11 6.30 -11.64 12.50
N PHE A 12 5.40 -11.14 11.63
CA PHE A 12 5.57 -11.28 10.19
C PHE A 12 6.86 -10.57 9.76
N ASP A 13 7.71 -11.29 9.02
CA ASP A 13 8.98 -10.74 8.55
C ASP A 13 8.80 -10.23 7.11
N VAL A 14 8.58 -8.92 6.99
CA VAL A 14 8.39 -8.26 5.70
C VAL A 14 9.66 -8.29 4.83
N PHE A 15 10.85 -8.32 5.44
CA PHE A 15 12.11 -8.41 4.71
C PHE A 15 12.28 -9.80 4.11
N ALA A 16 11.94 -10.85 4.86
CA ALA A 16 11.94 -12.21 4.33
C ALA A 16 10.94 -12.39 3.17
N LEU A 17 9.80 -11.70 3.20
CA LEU A 17 8.87 -11.67 2.06
C LEU A 17 9.53 -11.04 0.83
N ASP A 18 10.19 -9.90 0.97
CA ASP A 18 10.85 -9.18 -0.14
C ASP A 18 11.92 -10.02 -0.84
N GLU A 19 12.75 -10.74 -0.07
CA GLU A 19 13.75 -11.66 -0.61
C GLU A 19 13.13 -12.73 -1.54
N VAL A 20 11.97 -13.26 -1.16
CA VAL A 20 11.29 -14.31 -1.95
C VAL A 20 10.45 -13.69 -3.08
N ALA A 21 9.91 -12.49 -2.89
CA ALA A 21 9.10 -11.78 -3.87
C ALA A 21 9.91 -11.11 -5.00
N GLN A 22 11.24 -11.18 -4.94
CA GLN A 22 12.17 -10.69 -5.98
C GLN A 22 11.92 -9.21 -6.35
N GLY A 23 11.73 -8.37 -5.33
CA GLY A 23 11.49 -6.93 -5.51
C GLY A 23 10.06 -6.58 -5.93
N SER A 24 9.10 -7.50 -5.76
CA SER A 24 7.66 -7.19 -5.86
C SER A 24 6.81 -7.55 -4.62
N PRO A 25 7.27 -7.26 -3.38
CA PRO A 25 6.55 -7.63 -2.16
C PRO A 25 5.16 -7.00 -2.06
N LEU A 26 4.97 -5.76 -2.53
CA LEU A 26 3.70 -5.04 -2.38
C LEU A 26 2.62 -5.65 -3.27
N LYS A 27 2.96 -5.96 -4.52
CA LYS A 27 2.06 -6.67 -5.43
C LYS A 27 1.70 -8.04 -4.87
N CYS A 28 2.68 -8.79 -4.35
CA CYS A 28 2.45 -10.11 -3.78
C CYS A 28 1.48 -10.05 -2.59
N ILE A 29 1.71 -9.17 -1.61
CA ILE A 29 0.85 -9.10 -0.43
C ILE A 29 -0.52 -8.50 -0.74
N GLY A 30 -0.59 -7.48 -1.61
CA GLY A 30 -1.84 -6.85 -2.01
C GLY A 30 -2.77 -7.84 -2.70
N TYR A 31 -2.25 -8.61 -3.66
CA TYR A 31 -3.03 -9.64 -4.33
C TYR A 31 -3.49 -10.73 -3.35
N TYR A 32 -2.57 -11.18 -2.48
CA TYR A 32 -2.87 -12.22 -1.51
C TYR A 32 -3.97 -11.81 -0.52
N LEU A 33 -3.88 -10.62 0.08
CA LEU A 33 -4.87 -10.13 1.05
C LEU A 33 -6.26 -9.99 0.41
N LEU A 34 -6.34 -9.39 -0.77
CA LEU A 34 -7.61 -9.24 -1.49
C LEU A 34 -8.23 -10.58 -1.87
N ASN A 35 -7.41 -11.57 -2.25
CA ASN A 35 -7.89 -12.92 -2.57
C ASN A 35 -8.34 -13.67 -1.31
N ARG A 36 -7.53 -13.64 -0.25
CA ARG A 36 -7.77 -14.35 1.02
C ARG A 36 -9.09 -13.95 1.66
N HIS A 37 -9.41 -12.65 1.62
CA HIS A 37 -10.65 -12.11 2.17
C HIS A 37 -11.83 -12.15 1.17
N GLY A 38 -11.67 -12.85 0.03
CA GLY A 38 -12.71 -13.04 -0.98
C GLY A 38 -13.13 -11.77 -1.73
N LEU A 39 -12.38 -10.68 -1.58
CA LEU A 39 -12.74 -9.35 -2.08
C LEU A 39 -12.67 -9.28 -3.62
N ILE A 40 -11.71 -9.98 -4.23
CA ILE A 40 -11.60 -10.10 -5.70
C ILE A 40 -12.91 -10.65 -6.28
N ARG A 41 -13.42 -11.75 -5.71
CA ARG A 41 -14.68 -12.37 -6.14
C ARG A 41 -15.89 -11.49 -5.81
N LYS A 42 -15.94 -10.92 -4.60
CA LYS A 42 -17.04 -10.07 -4.12
C LYS A 42 -17.29 -8.88 -5.05
N PHE A 43 -16.22 -8.17 -5.41
CA PHE A 43 -16.28 -6.98 -6.26
C PHE A 43 -16.07 -7.26 -7.75
N LYS A 44 -15.97 -8.54 -8.13
CA LYS A 44 -15.79 -8.99 -9.52
C LYS A 44 -14.60 -8.32 -10.21
N ILE A 45 -13.49 -8.18 -9.49
CA ILE A 45 -12.28 -7.52 -9.99
C ILE A 45 -11.63 -8.44 -11.02
N PRO A 46 -11.46 -8.02 -12.28
CA PRO A 46 -10.76 -8.83 -13.28
C PRO A 46 -9.29 -9.05 -12.85
N PRO A 47 -8.77 -10.29 -12.86
CA PRO A 47 -7.41 -10.58 -12.39
C PRO A 47 -6.34 -9.72 -13.07
N GLN A 48 -6.43 -9.57 -14.40
CA GLN A 48 -5.48 -8.74 -15.15
C GLN A 48 -5.52 -7.27 -14.73
N THR A 49 -6.71 -6.74 -14.43
CA THR A 49 -6.86 -5.36 -13.96
C THR A 49 -6.19 -5.19 -12.60
N LEU A 50 -6.35 -6.14 -11.69
CA LEU A 50 -5.71 -6.09 -10.38
C LEU A 50 -4.19 -6.23 -10.47
N GLU A 51 -3.69 -7.16 -11.28
CA GLU A 51 -2.26 -7.35 -11.52
C GLU A 51 -1.61 -6.10 -12.09
N ASN A 52 -2.25 -5.48 -13.10
CA ASN A 52 -1.77 -4.24 -13.69
C ASN A 52 -1.77 -3.10 -12.68
N PHE A 53 -2.84 -2.96 -11.90
CA PHE A 53 -2.94 -1.95 -10.84
C PHE A 53 -1.81 -2.10 -9.83
N LEU A 54 -1.66 -3.28 -9.22
CA LEU A 54 -0.64 -3.52 -8.20
C LEU A 54 0.79 -3.37 -8.74
N THR A 55 1.03 -3.77 -10.00
CA THR A 55 2.33 -3.56 -10.66
C THR A 55 2.63 -2.06 -10.80
N ARG A 56 1.66 -1.25 -11.22
CA ARG A 56 1.82 0.21 -11.34
C ARG A 56 2.02 0.90 -10.00
N ILE A 57 1.32 0.46 -8.97
CA ILE A 57 1.52 0.98 -7.61
C ILE A 57 2.95 0.70 -7.15
N GLU A 58 3.42 -0.54 -7.29
CA GLU A 58 4.77 -0.93 -6.90
C GLU A 58 5.86 -0.16 -7.67
N GLU A 59 5.69 0.03 -8.98
CA GLU A 59 6.59 0.85 -9.80
C GLU A 59 6.71 2.29 -9.29
N GLY A 60 5.60 2.92 -8.88
CA GLY A 60 5.61 4.30 -8.38
C GLY A 60 6.32 4.43 -7.02
N TYR A 61 6.22 3.45 -6.14
CA TYR A 61 7.04 3.41 -4.92
C TYR A 61 8.53 3.29 -5.20
N CYS A 62 8.91 2.59 -6.27
CA CYS A 62 10.30 2.40 -6.68
C CYS A 62 10.89 3.63 -7.41
N HIS A 63 10.07 4.60 -7.81
CA HIS A 63 10.47 5.71 -8.68
C HIS A 63 11.61 6.55 -8.10
N HIS A 64 11.47 6.99 -6.84
CA HIS A 64 12.45 7.86 -6.17
C HIS A 64 13.59 7.10 -5.48
N LYS A 65 13.55 5.76 -5.47
CA LYS A 65 14.54 4.90 -4.80
C LYS A 65 14.75 5.28 -3.32
N ASN A 66 13.65 5.56 -2.63
CA ASN A 66 13.69 5.96 -1.23
C ASN A 66 14.23 4.83 -0.35
N PRO A 67 15.07 5.15 0.66
CA PRO A 67 15.53 4.15 1.62
C PRO A 67 14.42 3.65 2.56
N TYR A 68 13.35 4.43 2.76
CA TYR A 68 12.25 4.08 3.68
C TYR A 68 10.87 4.09 3.02
N HIS A 69 10.36 5.23 2.56
CA HIS A 69 9.05 5.33 1.91
C HIS A 69 9.05 4.67 0.51
N ASN A 70 9.09 3.35 0.49
CA ASN A 70 9.21 2.49 -0.69
C ASN A 70 8.15 1.36 -0.62
N ASN A 71 8.21 0.43 -1.57
CA ASN A 71 7.25 -0.67 -1.69
C ASN A 71 7.30 -1.62 -0.49
N LEU A 72 8.46 -1.77 0.17
CA LEU A 72 8.59 -2.59 1.38
C LEU A 72 7.82 -1.97 2.56
N HIS A 73 7.95 -0.66 2.76
CA HIS A 73 7.17 0.08 3.76
C HIS A 73 5.65 -0.05 3.52
N ALA A 74 5.21 0.13 2.28
CA ALA A 74 3.81 -0.07 1.94
C ALA A 74 3.33 -1.52 2.17
N THR A 75 4.22 -2.51 1.95
CA THR A 75 3.96 -3.93 2.23
C THR A 75 3.75 -4.15 3.73
N ASP A 76 4.61 -3.57 4.56
CA ASP A 76 4.54 -3.64 6.02
C ASP A 76 3.24 -3.02 6.55
N VAL A 77 2.88 -1.82 6.07
CA VAL A 77 1.63 -1.15 6.45
C VAL A 77 0.39 -1.94 6.01
N ALA A 78 0.40 -2.52 4.82
CA ALA A 78 -0.70 -3.37 4.34
C ALA A 78 -0.87 -4.64 5.19
N GLN A 79 0.24 -5.31 5.56
CA GLN A 79 0.19 -6.48 6.43
C GLN A 79 -0.21 -6.11 7.86
N THR A 80 0.30 -5.00 8.40
CA THR A 80 -0.06 -4.51 9.73
C THR A 80 -1.54 -4.13 9.80
N MET A 81 -2.09 -3.51 8.75
CA MET A 81 -3.53 -3.25 8.63
C MET A 81 -4.32 -4.56 8.69
N HIS A 82 -3.89 -5.60 7.96
CA HIS A 82 -4.49 -6.94 8.05
C HIS A 82 -4.39 -7.50 9.47
N TYR A 83 -3.21 -7.47 10.10
CA TYR A 83 -3.00 -7.95 11.47
C TYR A 83 -3.98 -7.29 12.45
N ILE A 84 -4.05 -5.95 12.44
CA ILE A 84 -4.91 -5.19 13.35
C ILE A 84 -6.37 -5.59 13.13
N LEU A 85 -6.85 -5.55 11.89
CA LEU A 85 -8.23 -5.87 11.56
C LEU A 85 -8.59 -7.32 11.93
N TYR A 86 -7.68 -8.26 11.67
CA TYR A 86 -7.89 -9.69 11.88
C TYR A 86 -7.81 -10.08 13.37
N LYS A 87 -6.72 -9.73 14.06
CA LYS A 87 -6.47 -10.17 15.45
C LYS A 87 -7.38 -9.50 16.47
N THR A 88 -7.79 -8.26 16.25
CA THR A 88 -8.73 -7.57 17.13
C THR A 88 -10.18 -7.99 16.89
N GLY A 89 -10.45 -8.70 15.78
CA GLY A 89 -11.80 -9.04 15.36
C GLY A 89 -12.58 -7.88 14.73
N PHE A 90 -11.95 -6.73 14.47
CA PHE A 90 -12.61 -5.59 13.81
C PHE A 90 -13.15 -5.91 12.43
N MET A 91 -12.59 -6.89 11.71
CA MET A 91 -13.16 -7.36 10.43
C MET A 91 -14.63 -7.80 10.56
N ASN A 92 -15.08 -8.26 11.74
CA ASN A 92 -16.48 -8.67 11.96
C ASN A 92 -17.45 -7.47 12.05
N TRP A 93 -16.92 -6.26 12.22
CA TRP A 93 -17.70 -5.03 12.39
C TRP A 93 -17.66 -4.13 11.15
N LEU A 94 -16.84 -4.48 10.16
CA LEU A 94 -16.69 -3.74 8.91
C LEU A 94 -17.39 -4.50 7.78
N THR A 95 -17.98 -3.73 6.87
CA THR A 95 -18.46 -4.24 5.59
C THR A 95 -17.28 -4.66 4.73
N GLU A 96 -17.53 -5.50 3.72
CA GLU A 96 -16.47 -5.90 2.78
C GLU A 96 -15.92 -4.69 2.00
N LEU A 97 -16.72 -3.64 1.81
CA LEU A 97 -16.27 -2.40 1.17
C LEU A 97 -15.30 -1.62 2.07
N GLU A 98 -15.56 -1.54 3.37
CA GLU A 98 -14.66 -0.88 4.33
C GLU A 98 -13.35 -1.65 4.49
N ILE A 99 -13.39 -2.99 4.50
CA ILE A 99 -12.17 -3.82 4.50
C ILE A 99 -11.38 -3.61 3.21
N PHE A 100 -12.07 -3.61 2.06
CA PHE A 100 -11.43 -3.33 0.76
C PHE A 100 -10.79 -1.94 0.75
N ALA A 101 -11.52 -0.91 1.19
CA ALA A 101 -11.01 0.45 1.27
C ALA A 101 -9.81 0.56 2.21
N ALA A 102 -9.81 -0.13 3.36
CA ALA A 102 -8.69 -0.15 4.29
C ALA A 102 -7.42 -0.76 3.67
N PHE A 103 -7.55 -1.87 2.93
CA PHE A 103 -6.42 -2.46 2.21
C PHE A 103 -5.93 -1.57 1.06
N ILE A 104 -6.83 -1.02 0.24
CA ILE A 104 -6.43 -0.11 -0.83
C ILE A 104 -5.73 1.13 -0.25
N ALA A 105 -6.27 1.73 0.82
CA ALA A 105 -5.66 2.87 1.48
C ALA A 105 -4.25 2.55 1.97
N ALA A 106 -4.05 1.43 2.68
CA ALA A 106 -2.73 1.00 3.15
C ALA A 106 -1.74 0.78 1.99
N ILE A 107 -2.20 0.16 0.89
CA ILE A 107 -1.38 -0.11 -0.29
C ILE A 107 -0.90 1.19 -0.96
N ILE A 108 -1.72 2.25 -1.00
CA ILE A 108 -1.44 3.45 -1.80
C ILE A 108 -0.93 4.64 -0.97
N HIS A 109 -0.92 4.54 0.36
CA HIS A 109 -0.83 5.72 1.24
C HIS A 109 0.42 6.59 1.04
N ASP A 110 1.52 6.03 0.54
CA ASP A 110 2.79 6.72 0.28
C ASP A 110 3.22 6.61 -1.20
N TYR A 111 2.26 6.39 -2.11
CA TYR A 111 2.53 6.20 -3.54
C TYR A 111 3.28 7.39 -4.16
N GLU A 112 4.42 7.14 -4.81
CA GLU A 112 5.32 8.17 -5.39
C GLU A 112 5.89 9.18 -4.36
N HIS A 113 6.04 8.78 -3.09
CA HIS A 113 6.70 9.62 -2.09
C HIS A 113 8.10 10.07 -2.54
N THR A 114 8.46 11.34 -2.33
CA THR A 114 9.70 11.95 -2.85
C THR A 114 10.94 11.71 -1.98
N GLY A 115 10.75 11.09 -0.83
CA GLY A 115 11.79 10.90 0.19
C GLY A 115 12.04 12.15 1.03
N THR A 116 11.23 13.20 0.85
CA THR A 116 11.28 14.44 1.62
C THR A 116 9.94 14.70 2.31
N THR A 117 9.89 15.67 3.23
CA THR A 117 8.67 15.94 4.01
C THR A 117 7.80 17.01 3.33
N ASN A 118 6.52 17.09 3.73
CA ASN A 118 5.64 18.20 3.36
C ASN A 118 6.28 19.57 3.60
N ASN A 119 6.97 19.75 4.73
CA ASN A 119 7.66 21.02 5.03
C ASN A 119 8.79 21.33 4.04
N PHE A 120 9.53 20.32 3.59
CA PHE A 120 10.53 20.51 2.54
C PHE A 120 9.87 21.01 1.25
N HIS A 121 8.78 20.37 0.83
CA HIS A 121 8.02 20.78 -0.36
C HIS A 121 7.49 22.23 -0.29
N VAL A 122 6.97 22.64 0.88
CA VAL A 122 6.47 24.00 1.12
C VAL A 122 7.61 25.02 1.12
N MET A 123 8.69 24.75 1.85
CA MET A 123 9.85 25.66 1.92
C MET A 123 10.59 25.78 0.59
N ALA A 124 10.62 24.71 -0.20
CA ALA A 124 11.22 24.69 -1.53
C ALA A 124 10.32 25.35 -2.61
N GLY A 125 9.05 25.66 -2.30
CA GLY A 125 8.10 26.16 -3.29
C GLY A 125 7.84 25.18 -4.43
N SER A 126 7.84 23.88 -4.14
CA SER A 126 7.67 22.83 -5.15
C SER A 126 6.31 22.91 -5.85
N ASP A 127 6.22 22.44 -7.09
CA ASP A 127 4.97 22.40 -7.86
C ASP A 127 3.85 21.65 -7.11
N THR A 128 4.19 20.55 -6.43
CA THR A 128 3.23 19.78 -5.62
C THR A 128 2.68 20.60 -4.46
N ALA A 129 3.52 21.40 -3.78
CA ALA A 129 3.08 22.28 -2.70
C ALA A 129 2.17 23.40 -3.21
N LEU A 130 2.50 24.00 -4.35
CA LEU A 130 1.66 25.00 -5.02
C LEU A 130 0.31 24.40 -5.42
N LEU A 131 0.30 23.19 -5.98
CA LEU A 131 -0.93 22.51 -6.40
C LEU A 131 -1.88 22.23 -5.22
N TYR A 132 -1.34 21.77 -4.09
CA TYR A 132 -2.12 21.41 -2.91
C TYR A 132 -2.18 22.50 -1.83
N ASN A 133 -1.79 23.73 -2.19
CA ASN A 133 -1.86 24.91 -1.32
C ASN A 133 -1.24 24.67 0.07
N ASP A 134 -0.06 24.05 0.10
CA ASP A 134 0.72 23.73 1.30
C ASP A 134 0.02 22.81 2.32
N ARG A 135 -1.09 22.18 1.96
CA ARG A 135 -1.89 21.34 2.87
C ARG A 135 -1.78 19.88 2.48
N ALA A 136 -1.25 19.06 3.38
CA ALA A 136 -1.12 17.61 3.19
C ALA A 136 -0.61 17.28 1.79
N VAL A 137 0.53 17.88 1.43
CA VAL A 137 1.01 18.00 0.04
C VAL A 137 1.26 16.61 -0.56
N LEU A 138 1.96 15.76 0.16
CA LEU A 138 2.28 14.40 -0.24
C LEU A 138 1.04 13.51 -0.16
N GLU A 139 0.23 13.61 0.89
CA GLU A 139 -0.95 12.77 1.08
C GLU A 139 -2.01 13.03 0.00
N ASN A 140 -2.21 14.28 -0.40
CA ASN A 140 -3.05 14.61 -1.55
C ASN A 140 -2.46 14.07 -2.86
N HIS A 141 -1.13 14.11 -3.02
CA HIS A 141 -0.46 13.52 -4.18
C HIS A 141 -0.68 12.01 -4.28
N HIS A 142 -0.43 11.27 -3.19
CA HIS A 142 -0.57 9.80 -3.14
C HIS A 142 -1.96 9.35 -3.62
N VAL A 143 -3.01 10.02 -3.12
CA VAL A 143 -4.39 9.76 -3.53
C VAL A 143 -4.64 10.20 -4.96
N SER A 144 -4.32 11.45 -5.33
CA SER A 144 -4.62 11.96 -6.68
C SER A 144 -3.90 11.21 -7.79
N ALA A 145 -2.64 10.84 -7.59
CA ALA A 145 -1.85 10.11 -8.57
C ALA A 145 -2.37 8.68 -8.77
N THR A 146 -2.83 8.04 -7.69
CA THR A 146 -3.43 6.70 -7.74
C THR A 146 -4.76 6.66 -8.52
N PHE A 147 -5.65 7.63 -8.32
CA PHE A 147 -7.00 7.63 -8.88
C PHE A 147 -7.13 8.39 -10.21
N ARG A 148 -6.01 8.72 -10.87
CA ARG A 148 -5.98 9.47 -12.12
C ARG A 148 -6.33 8.63 -13.35
#